data_AF-D6XB72-F1
#
_entry.id   AF-D6XB72-F1
#
_cell.length_a   1.000
_cell.length_b   1.000
_cell.length_c   1.000
_cell.angle_alpha   90.00
_cell.angle_beta   90.00
_cell.angle_gamma   90.00
#
_symmetry.space_group_name_H-M   'P 1'
#
loop_
_entity.id
_entity.type
_entity.pdbx_description
1 polymer ?
#
loop_
_entity_poly.entity_id
_entity_poly.type
_entity_poly.pdbx_seq_one_letter_code
_entity_poly.pdbx_strand_id
1 'polypeptide(L)'
;MLQFLYAQASSERLAEAVGFAHWAAGSAPPGSALHVLPLYVRVERYRRGAGPGSALDLHWVAEDAIREADRAHDAWFARAPAEERTPLDLNHLAHALWGALRFEGATEVFDALGPYYTPLPWSYRADAGGERGQGAQVFLQARARSRSATHGP
;
A
#
# COMPACT_ATOMS: atom_id res chain seq x y z
N MET A 1 -10.13 -2.85 32.60
CA MET A 1 -8.64 -2.79 32.53
C MET A 1 -8.02 -3.82 31.56
N LEU A 2 -8.79 -4.47 30.68
CA LEU A 2 -8.25 -5.39 29.65
C LEU A 2 -8.10 -4.72 28.27
N GLN A 3 -8.92 -3.71 27.96
CA GLN A 3 -8.89 -3.01 26.68
C GLN A 3 -7.61 -2.17 26.48
N PHE A 4 -7.08 -1.59 27.56
CA PHE A 4 -5.83 -0.81 27.52
C PHE A 4 -4.61 -1.71 27.22
N LEU A 5 -4.53 -2.88 27.86
CA LEU A 5 -3.46 -3.86 27.61
C LEU A 5 -3.52 -4.42 26.18
N TYR A 6 -4.73 -4.65 25.64
CA TYR A 6 -4.90 -5.17 24.28
C TYR A 6 -4.52 -4.14 23.20
N ALA A 7 -4.81 -2.86 23.44
CA ALA A 7 -4.42 -1.76 22.56
C ALA A 7 -2.90 -1.53 22.57
N GLN A 8 -2.26 -1.67 23.73
CA GLN A 8 -0.80 -1.53 23.83
C GLN A 8 -0.07 -2.72 23.17
N ALA A 9 -0.52 -3.95 23.43
CA ALA A 9 0.04 -5.15 22.80
C ALA A 9 -0.25 -5.24 21.27
N SER A 10 -1.31 -4.57 20.78
CA SER A 10 -1.58 -4.49 19.34
C SER A 10 -0.71 -3.43 18.64
N SER A 11 -0.37 -2.35 19.35
CA SER A 11 0.58 -1.33 18.92
C SER A 11 2.02 -1.83 18.88
N GLU A 12 2.46 -2.56 19.91
CA GLU A 12 3.80 -3.17 20.00
C GLU A 12 4.05 -4.18 18.87
N ARG A 13 3.12 -5.12 18.65
CA ARG A 13 3.22 -6.09 17.54
C ARG A 13 3.26 -5.44 16.16
N LEU A 14 2.62 -4.28 16.01
CA LEU A 14 2.62 -3.53 14.76
C LEU A 14 3.96 -2.81 14.55
N ALA A 15 4.57 -2.29 15.62
CA ALA A 15 5.92 -1.72 15.57
C ALA A 15 6.98 -2.79 15.23
N GLU A 16 6.88 -3.99 15.79
CA GLU A 16 7.73 -5.13 15.44
C GLU A 16 7.57 -5.52 13.96
N ALA A 17 6.33 -5.59 13.46
CA ALA A 17 6.06 -5.87 12.05
C ALA A 17 6.65 -4.82 11.11
N VAL A 18 6.59 -3.53 11.47
CA VAL A 18 7.26 -2.44 10.75
C VAL A 18 8.77 -2.69 10.70
N GLY A 19 9.40 -2.93 11.85
CA GLY A 19 10.84 -3.19 11.94
C GLY A 19 11.28 -4.38 11.08
N PHE A 20 10.55 -5.50 11.17
CA PHE A 20 10.80 -6.69 10.36
C PHE A 20 10.66 -6.41 8.86
N ALA A 21 9.59 -5.73 8.44
CA ALA A 21 9.35 -5.44 7.03
C ALA A 21 10.45 -4.56 6.41
N HIS A 22 10.90 -3.53 7.14
CA HIS A 22 12.00 -2.69 6.67
C HIS A 22 13.34 -3.44 6.66
N TRP A 23 13.62 -4.27 7.65
CA TRP A 23 14.83 -5.11 7.65
C TRP A 23 14.83 -6.10 6.47
N ALA A 24 13.71 -6.78 6.23
CA ALA A 24 13.55 -7.74 5.14
C ALA A 24 13.71 -7.05 3.78
N ALA A 25 13.02 -5.92 3.56
CA ALA A 25 13.16 -5.14 2.33
C ALA A 25 14.59 -4.58 2.15
N GLY A 26 15.23 -4.13 3.25
CA GLY A 26 16.60 -3.62 3.22
C GLY A 26 17.65 -4.67 2.85
N SER A 27 17.39 -5.94 3.18
CA SER A 27 18.30 -7.06 2.93
C SER A 27 17.99 -7.84 1.65
N ALA A 28 16.86 -7.54 0.99
CA ALA A 28 16.37 -8.29 -0.15
C ALA A 28 17.12 -7.94 -1.44
N PRO A 29 17.41 -8.93 -2.31
CA PRO A 29 18.00 -8.65 -3.61
C PRO A 29 17.03 -7.88 -4.52
N PRO A 30 17.55 -7.17 -5.54
CA PRO A 30 16.73 -6.61 -6.62
C PRO A 30 15.77 -7.63 -7.24
N GLY A 31 14.53 -7.23 -7.50
CA GLY A 31 13.48 -8.10 -8.06
C GLY A 31 12.75 -8.96 -7.03
N SER A 32 13.15 -8.96 -5.76
CA SER A 32 12.46 -9.73 -4.72
C SER A 32 11.16 -9.08 -4.25
N ALA A 33 10.08 -9.87 -4.14
CA ALA A 33 8.79 -9.41 -3.60
C ALA A 33 8.87 -8.92 -2.13
N LEU A 34 9.97 -9.19 -1.41
CA LEU A 34 10.18 -8.69 -0.05
C LEU A 34 10.18 -7.15 0.03
N HIS A 35 10.48 -6.44 -1.07
CA HIS A 35 10.38 -4.97 -1.12
C HIS A 35 8.94 -4.46 -0.96
N VAL A 36 7.92 -5.32 -1.17
CA VAL A 36 6.50 -4.96 -1.02
C VAL A 36 6.02 -5.07 0.44
N LEU A 37 6.74 -5.78 1.32
CA LEU A 37 6.32 -6.03 2.71
C LEU A 37 5.95 -4.76 3.50
N PRO A 38 6.69 -3.64 3.42
CA PRO A 38 6.29 -2.40 4.10
C PRO A 38 4.89 -1.92 3.71
N LEU A 39 4.47 -2.15 2.45
CA LEU A 39 3.15 -1.75 1.96
C LEU A 39 2.01 -2.55 2.62
N TYR A 40 2.23 -3.84 2.88
CA TYR A 40 1.27 -4.66 3.64
C TYR A 40 1.13 -4.17 5.08
N VAL A 41 2.25 -3.87 5.74
CA VAL A 41 2.25 -3.36 7.12
C VAL A 41 1.53 -2.01 7.19
N ARG A 42 1.70 -1.15 6.19
CA ARG A 42 0.99 0.14 6.07
C ARG A 42 -0.52 -0.03 5.98
N VAL A 43 -0.98 -0.95 5.14
CA VAL A 43 -2.41 -1.26 4.99
C VAL A 43 -2.99 -1.75 6.32
N GLU A 44 -2.24 -2.58 7.05
CA GLU A 44 -2.64 -3.06 8.36
C GLU A 44 -2.62 -1.94 9.43
N ARG A 45 -1.66 -1.02 9.35
CA ARG A 45 -1.61 0.20 10.19
C ARG A 45 -2.84 1.07 9.97
N TYR A 46 -3.19 1.30 8.71
CA TYR A 46 -4.37 2.08 8.35
C TYR A 46 -5.65 1.43 8.87
N ARG A 47 -5.78 0.11 8.72
CA ARG A 47 -6.93 -0.66 9.23
C ARG A 47 -7.09 -0.57 10.75
N ARG A 48 -5.98 -0.50 11.51
CA ARG A 48 -5.98 -0.50 12.99
C ARG A 48 -5.99 0.91 13.61
N GLY A 49 -5.50 1.91 12.90
CA GLY A 49 -4.99 3.15 13.51
C GLY A 49 -5.60 4.46 13.01
N ALA A 50 -6.70 4.44 12.26
CA ALA A 50 -7.40 5.68 11.87
C ALA A 50 -8.17 6.31 13.06
N GLY A 51 -7.46 6.65 14.14
CA GLY A 51 -7.94 7.40 15.31
C GLY A 51 -7.37 8.83 15.36
N PRO A 52 -7.96 9.76 16.13
CA PRO A 52 -7.68 11.18 16.03
C PRO A 52 -6.38 11.59 16.73
N GLY A 53 -5.54 12.34 15.99
CA GLY A 53 -4.51 13.22 16.55
C GLY A 53 -3.09 12.95 16.06
N SER A 54 -2.70 13.48 14.89
CA SER A 54 -1.28 13.60 14.54
C SER A 54 -1.01 14.40 13.26
N ALA A 55 -1.19 15.72 13.25
CA ALA A 55 -0.78 16.51 12.07
C ALA A 55 0.71 16.30 11.71
N LEU A 56 1.58 16.10 12.71
CA LEU A 56 3.00 15.78 12.51
C LEU A 56 3.25 14.33 12.09
N ASP A 57 2.61 13.34 12.74
CA ASP A 57 2.79 11.94 12.30
C ASP A 57 2.19 11.74 10.91
N LEU A 58 1.15 12.48 10.51
CA LEU A 58 0.59 12.41 9.15
C LEU A 58 1.62 12.85 8.09
N HIS A 59 2.44 13.86 8.37
CA HIS A 59 3.50 14.31 7.45
C HIS A 59 4.63 13.28 7.33
N TRP A 60 5.13 12.75 8.45
CA TRP A 60 6.15 11.70 8.43
C TRP A 60 5.65 10.40 7.80
N VAL A 61 4.41 10.01 8.11
CA VAL A 61 3.74 8.84 7.51
C VAL A 61 3.55 9.02 6.01
N ALA A 62 3.30 10.26 5.54
CA ALA A 62 3.22 10.58 4.12
C ALA A 62 4.58 10.50 3.41
N GLU A 63 5.65 11.02 4.00
CA GLU A 63 7.00 10.89 3.42
C GLU A 63 7.46 9.43 3.36
N ASP A 64 7.27 8.66 4.43
CA ASP A 64 7.56 7.22 4.42
C ASP A 64 6.71 6.48 3.38
N ALA A 65 5.47 6.94 3.13
CA ALA A 65 4.60 6.34 2.10
C ALA A 65 5.22 6.44 0.71
N ILE A 66 5.71 7.64 0.39
CA ILE A 66 6.32 7.91 -0.90
C ILE A 66 7.59 7.07 -1.04
N ARG A 67 8.47 7.08 -0.02
CA ARG A 67 9.72 6.31 -0.05
C ARG A 67 9.49 4.80 -0.19
N GLU A 68 8.54 4.24 0.54
CA GLU A 68 8.22 2.81 0.45
C GLU A 68 7.61 2.44 -0.89
N ALA A 69 6.70 3.26 -1.42
CA ALA A 69 6.06 3.03 -2.70
C ALA A 69 7.08 3.11 -3.86
N ASP A 70 7.92 4.14 -3.87
CA ASP A 70 8.99 4.31 -4.85
C ASP A 70 10.01 3.15 -4.75
N ARG A 71 10.40 2.75 -3.53
CA ARG A 71 11.31 1.61 -3.35
C ARG A 71 10.73 0.30 -3.88
N ALA A 72 9.47 0.00 -3.54
CA ALA A 72 8.81 -1.21 -4.03
C ALA A 72 8.65 -1.19 -5.56
N HIS A 73 8.41 -0.01 -6.13
CA HIS A 73 8.40 0.18 -7.58
C HIS A 73 9.77 -0.10 -8.21
N ASP A 74 10.82 0.60 -7.76
CA ASP A 74 12.12 0.59 -8.42
C ASP A 74 12.95 -0.66 -8.13
N ALA A 75 12.83 -1.21 -6.92
CA ALA A 75 13.61 -2.35 -6.47
C ALA A 75 12.93 -3.69 -6.75
N TRP A 76 11.60 -3.75 -6.82
CA TRP A 76 10.85 -4.96 -7.15
C TRP A 76 10.14 -4.87 -8.50
N PHE A 77 9.15 -4.00 -8.67
CA PHE A 77 8.31 -4.01 -9.89
C PHE A 77 9.10 -3.81 -11.18
N ALA A 78 10.05 -2.86 -11.21
CA ALA A 78 10.87 -2.61 -12.39
C ALA A 78 11.86 -3.75 -12.72
N ARG A 79 12.12 -4.67 -11.79
CA ARG A 79 13.20 -5.66 -11.88
C ARG A 79 12.72 -7.12 -11.84
N ALA A 80 11.56 -7.37 -11.26
CA ALA A 80 10.99 -8.70 -11.13
C ALA A 80 10.46 -9.21 -12.49
N PRO A 81 10.65 -10.49 -12.83
CA PRO A 81 9.98 -11.12 -13.97
C PRO A 81 8.46 -10.96 -13.88
N ALA A 82 7.77 -10.86 -15.02
CA ALA A 82 6.32 -10.61 -15.03
C ALA A 82 5.54 -11.76 -14.36
N GLU A 83 6.00 -12.99 -14.54
CA GLU A 83 5.45 -14.22 -13.96
C GLU A 83 5.54 -14.29 -12.43
N GLU A 84 6.46 -13.55 -11.81
CA GLU A 84 6.62 -13.49 -10.35
C GLU A 84 5.76 -12.38 -9.72
N ARG A 85 5.12 -11.53 -10.53
CA ARG A 85 4.29 -10.43 -10.04
C ARG A 85 2.88 -10.94 -9.75
N THR A 86 2.61 -11.23 -8.48
CA THR A 86 1.28 -11.67 -8.08
C THR A 86 0.26 -10.52 -8.17
N PRO A 87 -1.01 -10.79 -8.51
CA PRO A 87 -2.06 -9.77 -8.48
C PRO A 87 -2.19 -9.10 -7.10
N LEU A 88 -1.92 -9.83 -6.01
CA LEU A 88 -2.01 -9.28 -4.66
C LEU A 88 -0.94 -8.21 -4.42
N ASP A 89 0.30 -8.49 -4.79
CA ASP A 89 1.41 -7.54 -4.61
C ASP A 89 1.25 -6.32 -5.52
N LEU A 90 0.81 -6.54 -6.76
CA LEU A 90 0.50 -5.46 -7.70
C LEU A 90 -0.64 -4.56 -7.19
N ASN A 91 -1.68 -5.12 -6.56
CA ASN A 91 -2.74 -4.32 -5.95
C ASN A 91 -2.24 -3.51 -4.74
N HIS A 92 -1.35 -4.06 -3.91
CA HIS A 92 -0.73 -3.33 -2.80
C HIS A 92 0.16 -2.19 -3.29
N LEU A 93 0.98 -2.44 -4.31
CA LEU A 93 1.84 -1.43 -4.90
C LEU A 93 1.04 -0.31 -5.59
N ALA A 94 0.04 -0.67 -6.41
CA ALA A 94 -0.82 0.31 -7.07
C ALA A 94 -1.55 1.21 -6.05
N HIS A 95 -2.07 0.61 -4.97
CA HIS A 95 -2.71 1.35 -3.89
C HIS A 95 -1.75 2.30 -3.17
N ALA A 96 -0.52 1.86 -2.91
CA ALA A 96 0.51 2.69 -2.29
C ALA A 96 0.91 3.87 -3.18
N LEU A 97 1.21 3.63 -4.46
CA LEU A 97 1.59 4.66 -5.43
C LEU A 97 0.47 5.67 -5.65
N TRP A 98 -0.79 5.20 -5.81
CA TRP A 98 -1.94 6.10 -5.92
C TRP A 98 -2.15 6.93 -4.66
N GLY A 99 -2.01 6.31 -3.47
CA GLY A 99 -2.06 7.02 -2.20
C GLY A 99 -0.95 8.05 -2.00
N ALA A 100 0.21 7.81 -2.60
CA ALA A 100 1.38 8.69 -2.61
C ALA A 100 1.38 9.70 -3.79
N LEU A 101 0.30 9.77 -4.58
CA LEU A 101 0.16 10.63 -5.76
C LEU A 101 1.21 10.36 -6.87
N ARG A 102 1.83 9.18 -6.88
CA ARG A 102 2.77 8.73 -7.91
C ARG A 102 2.02 8.08 -9.07
N PHE A 103 1.27 8.89 -9.81
CA PHE A 103 0.32 8.42 -10.81
C PHE A 103 0.96 7.73 -12.03
N GLU A 104 2.18 8.11 -12.39
CA GLU A 104 2.93 7.47 -13.48
C GLU A 104 3.26 6.02 -13.14
N GLY A 105 4.01 5.78 -12.06
CA GLY A 105 4.29 4.41 -11.60
C GLY A 105 3.01 3.63 -11.27
N ALA A 106 1.98 4.28 -10.71
CA ALA A 106 0.69 3.61 -10.50
C ALA A 106 0.06 3.12 -11.83
N THR A 107 0.18 3.90 -12.90
CA THR A 107 -0.32 3.53 -14.23
C THR A 107 0.41 2.31 -14.79
N GLU A 108 1.74 2.29 -14.70
CA GLU A 108 2.55 1.13 -15.13
C GLU A 108 2.13 -0.16 -14.39
N VAL A 109 1.93 -0.05 -13.07
CA VAL A 109 1.48 -1.18 -12.25
C VAL A 109 0.06 -1.61 -12.62
N PHE A 110 -0.86 -0.67 -12.86
CA PHE A 110 -2.23 -0.99 -13.31
C PHE A 110 -2.29 -1.62 -14.70
N ASP A 111 -1.35 -1.29 -15.58
CA ASP A 111 -1.26 -1.89 -16.91
C ASP A 111 -0.68 -3.31 -16.82
N ALA A 112 0.35 -3.52 -15.99
CA ALA A 112 0.86 -4.86 -15.68
C ALA A 112 -0.16 -5.76 -14.96
N LEU A 113 -1.00 -5.19 -14.08
CA LEU A 113 -2.07 -5.90 -13.39
C LEU A 113 -3.20 -6.34 -14.34
N GLY A 114 -3.37 -5.66 -15.48
CA GLY A 114 -4.39 -6.02 -16.47
C GLY A 114 -5.81 -5.97 -15.90
N PRO A 115 -6.63 -7.03 -16.03
CA PRO A 115 -8.02 -7.06 -15.56
C PRO A 115 -8.17 -7.48 -14.09
N TYR A 116 -7.09 -7.85 -13.40
CA TYR A 116 -7.18 -8.49 -12.09
C TYR A 116 -7.40 -7.47 -10.96
N TYR A 117 -8.13 -7.90 -9.94
CA TYR A 117 -8.47 -7.12 -8.76
C TYR A 117 -8.44 -8.01 -7.52
N THR A 118 -7.93 -7.49 -6.41
CA THR A 118 -8.02 -8.14 -5.09
C THR A 118 -8.77 -7.23 -4.12
N PRO A 119 -9.68 -7.75 -3.26
CA PRO A 119 -10.43 -6.91 -2.33
C PRO A 119 -9.57 -6.05 -1.40
N LEU A 120 -8.48 -6.62 -0.89
CA LEU A 120 -7.45 -5.88 -0.17
C LEU A 120 -6.40 -5.37 -1.17
N PRO A 121 -5.91 -4.13 -1.01
CA PRO A 121 -6.13 -3.22 0.13
C PRO A 121 -7.35 -2.28 0.02
N TRP A 122 -8.03 -2.28 -1.13
CA TRP A 122 -9.03 -1.27 -1.49
C TRP A 122 -10.25 -1.21 -0.57
N SER A 123 -10.65 -2.35 0.01
CA SER A 123 -11.81 -2.40 0.90
C SER A 123 -11.63 -1.60 2.19
N TYR A 124 -10.39 -1.32 2.62
CA TYR A 124 -10.18 -0.54 3.85
C TYR A 124 -10.36 0.97 3.63
N ARG A 125 -10.28 1.46 2.39
CA ARG A 125 -10.62 2.86 2.06
C ARG A 125 -12.11 3.09 1.87
N ALA A 126 -12.92 2.03 1.74
CA ALA A 126 -14.36 2.14 1.83
C ALA A 126 -14.73 2.32 3.30
N ASP A 127 -15.51 3.36 3.63
CA ASP A 127 -15.88 3.70 5.00
C ASP A 127 -16.38 2.49 5.80
N ALA A 128 -16.26 2.55 7.13
CA ALA A 128 -16.62 1.47 8.05
C ALA A 128 -18.09 0.98 7.98
N GLY A 129 -18.96 1.67 7.22
CA GLY A 129 -20.32 1.25 6.90
C GLY A 129 -20.54 0.74 5.47
N GLY A 130 -19.47 0.49 4.72
CA GLY A 130 -19.50 0.36 3.26
C GLY A 130 -20.18 -0.91 2.74
N GLU A 131 -21.19 -0.71 1.90
CA GLU A 131 -21.86 -1.77 1.13
C GLU A 131 -20.85 -2.62 0.34
N ARG A 132 -21.17 -3.91 0.14
CA ARG A 132 -20.37 -4.81 -0.70
C ARG A 132 -20.19 -4.18 -2.09
N GLY A 133 -18.94 -3.82 -2.44
CA GLY A 133 -18.60 -3.28 -3.76
C GLY A 133 -17.84 -1.94 -3.76
N GLN A 134 -17.81 -1.21 -2.64
CA GLN A 134 -17.13 0.10 -2.57
C GLN A 134 -15.61 0.01 -2.84
N GLY A 135 -14.93 -1.05 -2.38
CA GLY A 135 -13.50 -1.25 -2.67
C GLY A 135 -13.19 -1.36 -4.17
N ALA A 136 -14.08 -1.99 -4.96
CA ALA A 136 -13.92 -2.09 -6.40
C ALA A 136 -14.10 -0.72 -7.08
N GLN A 137 -15.02 0.12 -6.57
CA GLN A 137 -15.18 1.49 -7.07
C GLN A 137 -13.93 2.34 -6.79
N VAL A 138 -13.35 2.25 -5.59
CA VAL A 138 -12.09 2.95 -5.26
C VAL A 138 -10.95 2.49 -6.17
N PHE A 139 -10.83 1.18 -6.42
CA PHE A 139 -9.86 0.64 -7.39
C PHE A 139 -10.05 1.23 -8.79
N LEU A 140 -11.28 1.23 -9.31
CA LEU A 140 -11.57 1.77 -10.64
C LEU A 140 -11.29 3.28 -10.72
N GLN A 141 -11.65 4.03 -9.68
CA GLN A 141 -11.36 5.46 -9.59
C GLN A 141 -9.84 5.71 -9.56
N ALA A 142 -9.09 4.94 -8.78
CA ALA A 142 -7.64 5.04 -8.69
C ALA A 142 -6.98 4.77 -10.04
N ARG A 143 -7.43 3.73 -10.75
CA ARG A 143 -6.95 3.39 -12.09
C ARG A 143 -7.25 4.48 -13.11
N ALA A 144 -8.49 4.98 -13.15
CA ALA A 144 -8.90 6.04 -14.06
C ALA A 144 -8.11 7.33 -13.81
N ARG A 145 -8.01 7.76 -12.55
CA ARG A 145 -7.28 8.98 -12.17
C ARG A 145 -5.80 8.90 -12.49
N SER A 146 -5.17 7.74 -12.26
CA SER A 146 -3.74 7.56 -12.56
C SER A 146 -3.48 7.72 -14.06
N ARG A 147 -4.32 7.11 -14.90
CA ARG A 147 -4.23 7.24 -16.36
C ARG A 147 -4.50 8.66 -16.86
N SER A 148 -5.51 9.35 -16.33
CA SER A 148 -5.78 10.74 -16.73
C SER A 148 -4.64 11.69 -16.35
N ALA A 149 -3.97 11.45 -15.22
CA ALA A 149 -2.84 12.27 -14.77
C ALA A 149 -1.59 12.09 -15.64
N THR A 150 -1.37 10.92 -16.24
CA THR A 150 -0.23 10.68 -17.15
C THR A 150 -0.44 11.25 -18.54
N HIS A 151 -1.68 11.44 -18.98
CA HIS A 151 -1.98 11.87 -20.35
C HIS A 151 -2.08 13.40 -20.53
N GLY A 152 -2.04 14.19 -19.44
CA GLY A 152 -2.20 15.65 -19.49
C GLY A 152 -3.57 16.11 -20.06
N PRO A 153 -3.96 17.38 -19.87
CA PRO A 153 -5.12 17.95 -20.55
C PRO A 153 -4.92 18.06 -22.08
#